data_AF-A0A9N7RQW8-F1
#
_entry.id   AF-A0A9N7RQW8-F1
#
_cell.length_a   1.000
_cell.length_b   1.000
_cell.length_c   1.000
_cell.angle_alpha   90.00
_cell.angle_beta   90.00
_cell.angle_gamma   90.00
#
_symmetry.space_group_name_H-M   'P 1'
#
loop_
_entity.id
_entity.type
_entity.pdbx_description
1 polymer ?
#
loop_
_entity_poly.entity_id
_entity_poly.type
_entity_poly.pdbx_seq_one_letter_code
_entity_poly.pdbx_strand_id
1 'polypeptide(L)'
;MLVAISKPMCHMLPISVVAFAQKNFRGNIDINQVIDTTPSTSGEDNDGGLKGKATKGSGTTARGRRLLKVREEKRKRDYERLHGYPAWAKVLENACKNDSELRAVLGDSIGNPELMRKRVEERVRRKGKDFQKSKTGSVLAFKVSFRDFNPLDSNIWFELFGSPSDRDVDLLGSVIQSWYVMGRLGAFNSANLQLANLSMEYDPLYDSDKGFKVMPSSFHDISDVEFQDNWGRVWVDLGTADFFSIDVLLNCLTVLSSEYLGIKQVVFGGRRMGDWEDGMTSPEFGYKSFKI
;
A
#
# COMPACT_ATOMS: atom_id res chain seq x y z
N MET A 1 32.79 -45.41 20.86
CA MET A 1 31.88 -44.90 21.91
C MET A 1 31.53 -43.47 21.55
N LEU A 2 30.24 -43.26 21.22
CA LEU A 2 29.52 -42.00 20.96
C LEU A 2 29.96 -41.03 19.86
N VAL A 3 29.17 -41.11 18.77
CA VAL A 3 28.81 -40.06 17.81
C VAL A 3 28.05 -38.93 18.53
N ALA A 4 28.38 -37.66 18.22
CA ALA A 4 27.53 -36.52 18.53
C ALA A 4 27.41 -35.62 17.29
N ILE A 5 26.30 -35.83 16.56
CA ILE A 5 25.82 -34.98 15.47
C ILE A 5 25.10 -33.79 16.12
N SER A 6 25.61 -32.57 15.92
CA SER A 6 24.90 -31.34 16.28
C SER A 6 24.28 -30.72 15.03
N LYS A 7 22.96 -30.88 14.89
CA LYS A 7 22.12 -30.11 13.95
C LYS A 7 21.75 -28.77 14.60
N PRO A 8 21.81 -27.64 13.90
CA PRO A 8 21.04 -26.47 14.28
C PRO A 8 19.67 -26.47 13.60
N MET A 9 18.64 -26.19 14.40
CA MET A 9 17.23 -26.14 14.09
C MET A 9 16.88 -25.14 12.98
N CYS A 10 16.10 -25.59 11.99
CA CYS A 10 15.24 -24.74 11.19
C CYS A 10 14.16 -24.12 12.09
N HIS A 11 14.25 -22.81 12.35
CA HIS A 11 13.09 -22.04 12.80
C HIS A 11 12.30 -21.55 11.58
N MET A 12 11.14 -22.18 11.37
CA MET A 12 10.09 -21.68 10.48
C MET A 12 9.62 -20.31 10.98
N LEU A 13 9.79 -19.28 10.15
CA LEU A 13 9.12 -18.00 10.32
C LEU A 13 7.66 -18.15 9.86
N PRO A 14 6.67 -17.74 10.67
CA PRO A 14 5.27 -17.78 10.25
C PRO A 14 4.96 -16.66 9.26
N ILE A 15 4.43 -17.07 8.11
CA ILE A 15 3.77 -16.25 7.10
C ILE A 15 2.56 -15.57 7.75
N SER A 16 2.61 -14.26 8.01
CA SER A 16 1.42 -13.49 8.41
C SER A 16 1.60 -11.99 8.16
N VAL A 17 1.47 -11.56 6.90
CA VAL A 17 1.20 -10.15 6.56
C VAL A 17 0.17 -10.09 5.41
N VAL A 18 -0.94 -10.81 5.52
CA VAL A 18 -2.15 -10.58 4.69
C VAL A 18 -3.40 -10.99 5.51
N ALA A 19 -3.60 -10.39 6.68
CA ALA A 19 -4.84 -10.58 7.46
C ALA A 19 -5.02 -9.47 8.51
N PHE A 20 -4.99 -8.20 8.09
CA PHE A 20 -5.40 -7.10 8.97
C PHE A 20 -6.22 -6.06 8.21
N ALA A 21 -7.34 -6.51 7.64
CA ALA A 21 -8.31 -5.62 6.99
C ALA A 21 -9.72 -6.25 7.02
N GLN A 22 -10.18 -6.76 8.16
CA GLN A 22 -11.59 -7.15 8.33
C GLN A 22 -11.96 -7.44 9.80
N LYS A 23 -11.86 -6.45 10.67
CA LYS A 23 -12.58 -6.40 11.95
C LYS A 23 -12.40 -5.01 12.55
N ASN A 24 -13.41 -4.15 12.35
CA ASN A 24 -13.81 -3.05 13.25
C ASN A 24 -14.83 -2.13 12.56
N PHE A 25 -15.95 -2.71 12.10
CA PHE A 25 -17.16 -1.96 11.77
C PHE A 25 -18.36 -2.65 12.42
N ARG A 26 -18.44 -2.54 13.75
CA ARG A 26 -19.63 -2.77 14.57
C ARG A 26 -19.35 -2.16 15.95
N GLY A 27 -19.78 -0.92 16.13
CA GLY A 27 -19.67 -0.21 17.40
C GLY A 27 -20.52 1.06 17.33
N ASN A 28 -21.60 1.04 18.11
CA ASN A 28 -22.61 2.07 18.34
C ASN A 28 -22.16 3.52 18.20
N ILE A 29 -22.96 4.29 17.46
CA ILE A 29 -23.04 5.74 17.56
C ILE A 29 -24.36 6.03 18.29
N ASP A 30 -24.27 6.28 19.60
CA ASP A 30 -25.37 6.85 20.41
C ASP A 30 -25.26 8.38 20.36
N ILE A 31 -26.23 9.02 19.68
CA ILE A 31 -26.40 10.48 19.67
C ILE A 31 -27.79 10.75 20.26
N ASN A 32 -27.85 11.21 21.50
CA ASN A 32 -29.05 11.78 22.09
C ASN A 32 -28.66 12.97 22.99
N GLN A 33 -28.75 14.17 22.43
CA GLN A 33 -28.99 15.41 23.16
C GLN A 33 -29.95 16.25 22.32
N VAL A 34 -31.21 16.35 22.72
CA VAL A 34 -32.01 17.60 22.62
C VAL A 34 -33.00 17.61 23.78
N ILE A 35 -32.97 18.74 24.47
CA ILE A 35 -33.72 19.17 25.65
C ILE A 35 -35.11 19.68 25.17
N ASP A 36 -36.19 19.40 25.89
CA ASP A 36 -36.86 20.38 26.77
C ASP A 36 -38.35 20.10 27.13
N THR A 37 -38.69 20.59 28.31
CA THR A 37 -39.99 21.05 28.83
C THR A 37 -40.95 20.07 29.56
N THR A 38 -41.24 20.48 30.80
CA THR A 38 -42.00 19.91 31.92
C THR A 38 -43.54 19.94 31.72
N PRO A 39 -44.34 19.31 32.61
CA PRO A 39 -44.75 19.96 33.86
C PRO A 39 -44.75 19.06 35.12
N SER A 40 -44.63 19.75 36.25
CA SER A 40 -44.69 19.32 37.65
C SER A 40 -46.08 18.87 38.12
N THR A 41 -46.15 17.85 38.98
CA THR A 41 -46.94 17.90 40.25
C THR A 41 -46.45 16.85 41.26
N SER A 42 -46.30 17.30 42.50
CA SER A 42 -46.00 16.58 43.75
C SER A 42 -47.23 15.88 44.36
N GLY A 43 -47.01 14.86 45.21
CA GLY A 43 -47.96 14.48 46.27
C GLY A 43 -48.12 12.98 46.52
N GLU A 44 -47.33 12.47 47.49
CA GLU A 44 -47.68 11.59 48.62
C GLU A 44 -48.61 10.35 48.50
N ASP A 45 -48.13 9.30 49.20
CA ASP A 45 -48.83 8.32 50.04
C ASP A 45 -49.53 7.06 49.47
N ASN A 46 -48.88 5.94 49.85
CA ASN A 46 -49.37 4.74 50.52
C ASN A 46 -50.53 3.87 49.96
N ASP A 47 -50.18 2.58 49.97
CA ASP A 47 -50.98 1.41 50.34
C ASP A 47 -51.80 0.66 49.27
N GLY A 48 -51.57 -0.66 49.29
CA GLY A 48 -52.59 -1.71 49.25
C GLY A 48 -53.51 -1.83 48.05
N GLY A 49 -53.51 -3.02 47.42
CA GLY A 49 -54.77 -3.54 46.88
C GLY A 49 -54.70 -4.24 45.53
N LEU A 50 -54.77 -5.56 45.60
CA LEU A 50 -55.04 -6.50 44.53
C LEU A 50 -56.32 -6.20 43.72
N LYS A 51 -56.24 -6.56 42.43
CA LYS A 51 -57.30 -7.07 41.53
C LYS A 51 -58.39 -6.10 41.04
N GLY A 52 -58.39 -5.92 39.71
CA GLY A 52 -59.53 -6.41 38.93
C GLY A 52 -60.31 -5.42 38.06
N LYS A 53 -59.91 -5.38 36.77
CA LYS A 53 -60.79 -5.54 35.59
C LYS A 53 -61.71 -4.37 35.17
N ALA A 54 -61.09 -3.47 34.40
CA ALA A 54 -61.48 -2.98 33.05
C ALA A 54 -62.95 -3.00 32.60
N THR A 55 -63.40 -1.85 32.11
CA THR A 55 -64.32 -1.75 30.96
C THR A 55 -63.73 -0.79 29.90
N LYS A 56 -63.54 -1.34 28.70
CA LYS A 56 -62.87 -0.75 27.55
C LYS A 56 -63.81 0.21 26.79
N GLY A 57 -63.46 1.49 26.74
CA GLY A 57 -63.94 2.41 25.72
C GLY A 57 -63.12 2.27 24.44
N SER A 58 -63.74 1.77 23.37
CA SER A 58 -63.19 1.78 22.01
C SER A 58 -63.03 3.23 21.53
N GLY A 59 -61.79 3.64 21.26
CA GLY A 59 -61.50 4.97 20.77
C GLY A 59 -60.02 5.09 20.44
N THR A 60 -59.62 4.63 19.25
CA THR A 60 -58.30 4.99 18.73
C THR A 60 -58.30 6.51 18.55
N THR A 61 -57.65 7.19 19.50
CA THR A 61 -57.51 8.64 19.56
C THR A 61 -56.97 9.17 18.22
N ALA A 62 -57.28 10.43 17.88
CA ALA A 62 -56.75 11.07 16.66
C ALA A 62 -55.21 10.96 16.56
N ARG A 63 -54.53 10.91 17.70
CA ARG A 63 -53.10 10.62 17.84
C ARG A 63 -52.73 9.20 17.37
N GLY A 64 -53.53 8.18 17.71
CA GLY A 64 -53.33 6.80 17.26
C GLY A 64 -53.42 6.64 15.74
N ARG A 65 -54.36 7.33 15.09
CA ARG A 65 -54.48 7.32 13.62
C ARG A 65 -53.30 7.99 12.93
N ARG A 66 -52.83 9.13 13.46
CA ARG A 66 -51.61 9.81 12.97
C ARG A 66 -50.36 8.94 13.13
N LEU A 67 -50.20 8.27 14.27
CA LEU A 67 -49.06 7.38 14.51
C LEU A 67 -49.07 6.13 13.62
N LEU A 68 -50.24 5.59 13.28
CA LEU A 68 -50.37 4.50 12.32
C LEU A 68 -49.95 4.94 10.92
N LYS A 69 -50.42 6.12 10.47
CA LYS A 69 -50.01 6.70 9.18
C LYS A 69 -48.51 6.95 9.10
N VAL A 70 -47.91 7.49 10.16
CA VAL A 70 -46.45 7.71 10.24
C VAL A 70 -45.69 6.38 10.23
N ARG A 71 -46.19 5.33 10.90
CA ARG A 71 -45.57 4.00 10.87
C ARG A 71 -45.70 3.34 9.51
N GLU A 72 -46.81 3.50 8.81
CA GLU A 72 -46.98 3.03 7.43
C GLU A 72 -46.11 3.78 6.46
N GLU A 73 -46.01 5.10 6.55
CA GLU A 73 -45.09 5.91 5.73
C GLU A 73 -43.63 5.58 6.02
N LYS A 74 -43.29 5.24 7.27
CA LYS A 74 -41.95 4.75 7.62
C LYS A 74 -41.69 3.38 7.00
N ARG A 75 -42.62 2.42 7.15
CA ARG A 75 -42.52 1.10 6.50
C ARG A 75 -42.45 1.20 4.98
N LYS A 76 -43.20 2.12 4.37
CA LYS A 76 -43.19 2.36 2.91
C LYS A 76 -41.86 2.94 2.45
N ARG A 77 -41.32 3.93 3.17
CA ARG A 77 -39.99 4.49 2.90
C ARG A 77 -38.88 3.45 3.09
N ASP A 78 -38.96 2.64 4.13
CA ASP A 78 -38.00 1.56 4.38
C ASP A 78 -38.10 0.47 3.30
N TYR A 79 -39.31 0.17 2.81
CA TYR A 79 -39.55 -0.75 1.70
C TYR A 79 -38.98 -0.22 0.37
N GLU A 80 -39.22 1.06 0.05
CA GLU A 80 -38.65 1.75 -1.11
C GLU A 80 -37.12 1.88 -1.03
N ARG A 81 -36.57 1.99 0.18
CA ARG A 81 -35.11 1.99 0.42
C ARG A 81 -34.47 0.62 0.21
N LEU A 82 -35.19 -0.46 0.52
CA LEU A 82 -34.73 -1.84 0.31
C LEU A 82 -34.92 -2.33 -1.14
N HIS A 83 -35.98 -1.90 -1.83
CA HIS A 83 -36.36 -2.39 -3.17
C HIS A 83 -36.13 -1.36 -4.29
N GLY A 84 -35.67 -0.17 -3.94
CA GLY A 84 -35.30 0.88 -4.88
C GLY A 84 -33.94 0.60 -5.53
N TYR A 85 -33.81 1.00 -6.78
CA TYR A 85 -32.57 0.89 -7.55
C TYR A 85 -31.38 1.51 -6.77
N PRO A 86 -30.38 0.71 -6.37
CA PRO A 86 -29.35 1.14 -5.43
C PRO A 86 -28.56 2.36 -5.90
N ALA A 87 -28.18 3.24 -4.96
CA ALA A 87 -27.43 4.46 -5.27
C ALA A 87 -26.09 4.16 -5.96
N TRP A 88 -25.40 3.09 -5.55
CA TRP A 88 -24.14 2.66 -6.18
C TRP A 88 -24.34 2.24 -7.65
N ALA A 89 -25.47 1.61 -7.98
CA ALA A 89 -25.78 1.19 -9.33
C ALA A 89 -26.04 2.41 -10.23
N LYS A 90 -26.70 3.46 -9.72
CA LYS A 90 -26.91 4.73 -10.46
C LYS A 90 -25.59 5.44 -10.75
N VAL A 91 -24.70 5.48 -9.77
CA VAL A 91 -23.36 6.07 -9.93
C VAL A 91 -22.58 5.30 -10.98
N LEU A 92 -22.64 3.96 -10.94
CA LEU A 92 -21.94 3.09 -11.87
C LEU A 92 -22.50 3.23 -13.31
N GLU A 93 -23.82 3.34 -13.48
CA GLU A 93 -24.43 3.64 -14.78
C GLU A 93 -24.04 5.01 -15.34
N ASN A 94 -23.99 6.03 -14.48
CA ASN A 94 -23.56 7.36 -14.90
C ASN A 94 -22.08 7.38 -15.29
N ALA A 95 -21.23 6.62 -14.59
CA ALA A 95 -19.82 6.44 -14.97
C ALA A 95 -19.68 5.75 -16.34
N CYS A 96 -20.51 4.73 -16.64
CA CYS A 96 -20.54 4.07 -17.95
C CYS A 96 -20.95 4.95 -19.12
N LYS A 97 -21.59 6.10 -18.88
CA LYS A 97 -21.92 7.05 -19.97
C LYS A 97 -20.66 7.75 -20.49
N ASN A 98 -19.66 7.94 -19.63
CA ASN A 98 -18.46 8.71 -19.92
C ASN A 98 -17.22 7.83 -20.14
N ASP A 99 -17.26 6.56 -19.72
CA ASP A 99 -16.15 5.60 -19.83
C ASP A 99 -16.52 4.42 -20.73
N SER A 100 -15.89 4.35 -21.92
CA SER A 100 -16.09 3.30 -22.92
C SER A 100 -15.58 1.93 -22.47
N GLU A 101 -14.54 1.88 -21.63
CA GLU A 101 -14.01 0.63 -21.12
C GLU A 101 -14.95 0.02 -20.07
N LEU A 102 -15.48 0.86 -19.17
CA LEU A 102 -16.43 0.43 -18.15
C LEU A 102 -17.76 0.00 -18.78
N ARG A 103 -18.19 0.68 -19.85
CA ARG A 103 -19.34 0.28 -20.66
C ARG A 103 -19.12 -1.08 -21.34
N ALA A 104 -17.93 -1.35 -21.85
CA ALA A 104 -17.61 -2.66 -22.42
C ALA A 104 -17.61 -3.80 -21.37
N VAL A 105 -17.30 -3.48 -20.10
CA VAL A 105 -17.37 -4.44 -18.98
C VAL A 105 -18.82 -4.79 -18.62
N LEU A 106 -19.70 -3.79 -18.57
CA LEU A 106 -21.08 -3.97 -18.15
C LEU A 106 -22.04 -4.38 -19.28
N GLY A 107 -21.80 -3.94 -20.52
CA GLY A 107 -22.55 -4.34 -21.72
C GLY A 107 -24.06 -4.28 -21.52
N ASP A 108 -24.74 -5.41 -21.79
CA ASP A 108 -26.20 -5.55 -21.67
C ASP A 108 -26.71 -5.65 -20.22
N SER A 109 -25.82 -5.59 -19.22
CA SER A 109 -26.18 -5.70 -17.80
C SER A 109 -26.52 -4.34 -17.15
N ILE A 110 -26.49 -3.26 -17.93
CA ILE A 110 -26.89 -1.91 -17.51
C ILE A 110 -28.39 -1.91 -17.19
N GLY A 111 -28.78 -1.48 -15.99
CA GLY A 111 -30.18 -1.48 -15.53
C GLY A 111 -30.55 -2.59 -14.54
N ASN A 112 -29.69 -3.58 -14.31
CA ASN A 112 -29.92 -4.61 -13.29
C ASN A 112 -28.77 -4.65 -12.27
N PRO A 113 -28.98 -4.18 -11.02
CA PRO A 113 -27.93 -4.07 -10.01
C PRO A 113 -27.22 -5.40 -9.73
N GLU A 114 -27.94 -6.52 -9.69
CA GLU A 114 -27.34 -7.80 -9.32
C GLU A 114 -26.41 -8.34 -10.43
N LEU A 115 -26.80 -8.12 -11.69
CA LEU A 115 -25.98 -8.50 -12.85
C LEU A 115 -24.77 -7.57 -13.02
N MET A 116 -24.92 -6.26 -12.76
CA MET A 116 -23.80 -5.32 -12.76
C MET A 116 -22.74 -5.71 -11.74
N ARG A 117 -23.17 -6.03 -10.52
CA ARG A 117 -22.26 -6.47 -9.45
C ARG A 117 -21.50 -7.74 -9.85
N LYS A 118 -22.21 -8.76 -10.36
CA LYS A 118 -21.62 -10.03 -10.77
C LYS A 118 -20.62 -9.86 -11.92
N ARG A 119 -20.91 -9.01 -12.92
CA ARG A 119 -20.02 -8.71 -14.05
C ARG A 119 -18.75 -7.98 -13.61
N VAL A 120 -18.88 -7.00 -12.71
CA VAL A 120 -17.73 -6.27 -12.15
C VAL A 120 -16.86 -7.23 -11.32
N GLU A 121 -17.46 -8.04 -10.46
CA GLU A 121 -16.75 -9.02 -9.64
C GLU A 121 -16.04 -10.08 -10.49
N GLU A 122 -16.69 -10.59 -11.54
CA GLU A 122 -16.08 -11.53 -12.48
C GLU A 122 -14.93 -10.90 -13.27
N ARG A 123 -15.05 -9.61 -13.64
CA ARG A 123 -13.96 -8.87 -14.29
C ARG A 123 -12.80 -8.64 -13.34
N VAL A 124 -13.04 -8.29 -12.08
CA VAL A 124 -12.00 -8.15 -11.04
C VAL A 124 -11.32 -9.49 -10.78
N ARG A 125 -12.06 -10.60 -10.74
CA ARG A 125 -11.48 -11.95 -10.57
C ARG A 125 -10.63 -12.39 -11.76
N ARG A 126 -11.08 -12.10 -12.99
CA ARG A 126 -10.39 -12.50 -14.23
C ARG A 126 -9.19 -11.59 -14.52
N LYS A 127 -9.38 -10.26 -14.56
CA LYS A 127 -8.30 -9.29 -14.74
C LYS A 127 -7.39 -9.14 -13.52
N GLY A 128 -7.87 -9.44 -12.32
CA GLY A 128 -7.02 -9.46 -11.10
C GLY A 128 -5.91 -10.50 -11.18
N LYS A 129 -6.10 -11.58 -11.95
CA LYS A 129 -5.03 -12.51 -12.31
C LYS A 129 -4.11 -11.94 -13.40
N ASP A 130 -4.65 -11.19 -14.37
CA ASP A 130 -3.86 -10.54 -15.42
C ASP A 130 -3.01 -9.34 -14.94
N PHE A 131 -3.30 -8.80 -13.75
CA PHE A 131 -2.42 -7.82 -13.08
C PHE A 131 -1.08 -8.44 -12.64
N GLN A 132 -1.00 -9.77 -12.52
CA GLN A 132 0.29 -10.46 -12.43
C GLN A 132 0.91 -10.45 -13.83
N LYS A 133 1.61 -9.37 -14.17
CA LYS A 133 2.53 -9.32 -15.31
C LYS A 133 3.40 -10.58 -15.28
N SER A 134 3.74 -11.14 -16.44
CA SER A 134 4.71 -12.23 -16.55
C SER A 134 6.02 -11.79 -15.87
N LYS A 135 6.29 -12.32 -14.68
CA LYS A 135 7.51 -12.01 -13.93
C LYS A 135 8.71 -12.36 -14.81
N THR A 136 9.41 -11.32 -15.26
CA THR A 136 10.62 -11.47 -16.11
C THR A 136 11.88 -11.53 -15.24
N GLY A 137 11.72 -11.27 -13.94
CA GLY A 137 12.76 -11.37 -12.93
C GLY A 137 13.19 -12.80 -12.55
N SER A 138 14.15 -12.88 -11.63
CA SER A 138 14.67 -14.12 -11.08
C SER A 138 13.98 -14.50 -9.76
N VAL A 139 13.68 -15.79 -9.60
CA VAL A 139 13.15 -16.34 -8.33
C VAL A 139 14.25 -16.44 -7.27
N LEU A 140 15.53 -16.43 -7.67
CA LEU A 140 16.67 -16.51 -6.77
C LEU A 140 17.03 -15.13 -6.23
N ALA A 141 17.27 -15.05 -4.92
CA ALA A 141 17.82 -13.86 -4.30
C ALA A 141 19.25 -13.61 -4.83
N PHE A 142 19.56 -12.38 -5.22
CA PHE A 142 20.91 -12.02 -5.65
C PHE A 142 21.87 -11.96 -4.46
N LYS A 143 23.14 -12.22 -4.74
CA LYS A 143 24.21 -12.11 -3.74
C LYS A 143 24.63 -10.64 -3.58
N VAL A 144 24.78 -10.18 -2.34
CA VAL A 144 25.35 -8.87 -2.03
C VAL A 144 26.76 -9.05 -1.47
N SER A 145 27.72 -8.23 -1.92
CA SER A 145 29.07 -8.22 -1.34
C SER A 145 29.66 -6.82 -1.31
N PHE A 146 30.53 -6.55 -0.34
CA PHE A 146 31.26 -5.31 -0.19
C PHE A 146 32.75 -5.61 -0.36
N ARG A 147 33.43 -4.90 -1.25
CA ARG A 147 34.86 -5.10 -1.56
C ARG A 147 35.53 -3.73 -1.58
N ASP A 148 36.30 -3.42 -0.54
CA ASP A 148 36.98 -2.13 -0.38
C ASP A 148 36.05 -0.92 -0.60
N PHE A 149 34.83 -1.01 -0.07
CA PHE A 149 33.81 0.01 -0.27
C PHE A 149 34.15 1.29 0.48
N ASN A 150 34.21 2.40 -0.26
CA ASN A 150 34.34 3.75 0.25
C ASN A 150 33.10 4.57 -0.18
N PRO A 151 32.24 5.01 0.76
CA PRO A 151 31.00 5.70 0.43
C PRO A 151 31.19 7.03 -0.32
N LEU A 152 32.38 7.62 -0.27
CA LEU A 152 32.70 8.88 -0.95
C LEU A 152 33.28 8.69 -2.36
N ASP A 153 33.73 7.47 -2.69
CA ASP A 153 34.40 7.17 -3.94
C ASP A 153 34.35 5.66 -4.20
N SER A 154 33.23 5.16 -4.71
CA SER A 154 33.10 3.75 -5.06
C SER A 154 32.10 3.50 -6.15
N ASN A 155 32.38 2.44 -6.92
CA ASN A 155 31.42 1.90 -7.87
C ASN A 155 30.47 0.93 -7.17
N ILE A 156 29.22 0.94 -7.59
CA ILE A 156 28.24 -0.12 -7.34
C ILE A 156 28.13 -0.92 -8.64
N TRP A 157 28.35 -2.21 -8.55
CA TRP A 157 28.33 -3.13 -9.69
C TRP A 157 27.10 -4.02 -9.64
N PHE A 158 26.54 -4.29 -10.81
CA PHE A 158 25.41 -5.18 -11.02
C PHE A 158 25.80 -6.26 -12.02
N GLU A 159 25.72 -7.54 -11.63
CA GLU A 159 25.82 -8.65 -12.58
C GLU A 159 24.41 -9.15 -12.88
N LEU A 160 24.00 -9.12 -14.14
CA LEU A 160 22.71 -9.61 -14.61
C LEU A 160 22.84 -11.04 -15.14
N PHE A 161 21.72 -11.77 -15.24
CA PHE A 161 21.74 -13.11 -15.84
C PHE A 161 22.00 -13.13 -17.35
N GLY A 162 21.85 -11.98 -18.01
CA GLY A 162 22.14 -11.78 -19.43
C GLY A 162 22.18 -10.29 -19.76
N SER A 163 22.48 -9.95 -21.01
CA SER A 163 22.67 -8.57 -21.42
C SER A 163 21.34 -7.79 -21.34
N PRO A 164 21.32 -6.61 -20.72
CA PRO A 164 20.08 -5.87 -20.49
C PRO A 164 19.49 -5.37 -21.82
N SER A 165 18.18 -5.48 -21.95
CA SER A 165 17.45 -4.79 -23.02
C SER A 165 17.44 -3.27 -22.75
N ASP A 166 17.12 -2.46 -23.76
CA ASP A 166 17.08 -1.00 -23.58
C ASP A 166 16.06 -0.59 -22.52
N ARG A 167 14.96 -1.34 -22.42
CA ARG A 167 13.96 -1.19 -21.37
C ARG A 167 14.54 -1.49 -19.97
N ASP A 168 15.42 -2.47 -19.85
CA ASP A 168 16.03 -2.84 -18.57
C ASP A 168 17.04 -1.78 -18.12
N VAL A 169 17.79 -1.22 -19.07
CA VAL A 169 18.69 -0.07 -18.86
C VAL A 169 17.90 1.13 -18.35
N ASP A 170 16.78 1.47 -19.01
CA ASP A 170 15.90 2.56 -18.57
C ASP A 170 15.30 2.30 -17.19
N LEU A 171 14.90 1.06 -16.91
CA LEU A 171 14.29 0.69 -15.63
C LEU A 171 15.28 0.81 -14.48
N LEU A 172 16.45 0.19 -14.60
CA LEU A 172 17.48 0.21 -13.57
C LEU A 172 18.05 1.64 -13.42
N GLY A 173 18.29 2.33 -14.54
CA GLY A 173 18.72 3.73 -14.56
C GLY A 173 17.74 4.66 -13.84
N SER A 174 16.44 4.54 -14.11
CA SER A 174 15.40 5.34 -13.44
C SER A 174 15.32 5.06 -11.93
N VAL A 175 15.55 3.81 -11.50
CA VAL A 175 15.61 3.46 -10.07
C VAL A 175 16.81 4.11 -9.39
N ILE A 176 17.99 4.05 -10.01
CA ILE A 176 19.21 4.68 -9.48
C ILE A 176 19.06 6.21 -9.47
N GLN A 177 18.52 6.82 -10.53
CA GLN A 177 18.25 8.26 -10.57
C GLN A 177 17.26 8.67 -9.47
N SER A 178 16.18 7.93 -9.26
CA SER A 178 15.21 8.21 -8.20
C SER A 178 15.85 8.12 -6.81
N TRP A 179 16.65 7.07 -6.58
CA TRP A 179 17.42 6.90 -5.35
C TRP A 179 18.40 8.06 -5.13
N TYR A 180 19.11 8.49 -6.17
CA TYR A 180 20.01 9.64 -6.11
C TYR A 180 19.28 10.94 -5.76
N VAL A 181 18.17 11.25 -6.44
CA VAL A 181 17.37 12.46 -6.17
C VAL A 181 16.88 12.50 -4.72
N MET A 182 16.37 11.37 -4.21
CA MET A 182 15.98 11.26 -2.79
C MET A 182 17.17 11.48 -1.85
N GLY A 183 18.35 10.94 -2.19
CA GLY A 183 19.57 11.13 -1.43
C GLY A 183 20.08 12.57 -1.44
N ARG A 184 19.99 13.29 -2.57
CA ARG A 184 20.35 14.72 -2.67
C ARG A 184 19.47 15.62 -1.81
N LEU A 185 18.20 15.25 -1.65
CA LEU A 185 17.25 15.94 -0.78
C LEU A 185 17.33 15.52 0.69
N GLY A 186 18.21 14.57 1.01
CA GLY A 186 18.45 14.06 2.36
C GLY A 186 17.33 13.21 2.95
N ALA A 187 16.60 12.51 2.09
CA ALA A 187 15.54 11.57 2.51
C ALA A 187 16.08 10.40 3.35
N PHE A 188 17.35 10.04 3.18
CA PHE A 188 17.98 8.90 3.87
C PHE A 188 18.67 9.28 5.18
N ASN A 189 18.11 10.24 5.92
CA ASN A 189 18.66 10.66 7.21
C ASN A 189 18.11 9.79 8.35
N SER A 190 18.92 8.83 8.79
CA SER A 190 18.58 7.93 9.88
C SER A 190 18.44 8.66 11.23
N ALA A 191 19.18 9.75 11.43
CA ALA A 191 19.11 10.58 12.63
C ALA A 191 17.82 11.43 12.71
N ASN A 192 17.07 11.57 11.62
CA ASN A 192 15.78 12.26 11.56
C ASN A 192 14.58 11.30 11.35
N LEU A 193 14.70 10.01 11.72
CA LEU A 193 13.61 9.04 11.66
C LEU A 193 12.60 9.20 12.81
N GLN A 194 11.85 10.30 12.80
CA GLN A 194 10.94 10.66 13.90
C GLN A 194 9.79 9.66 14.11
N LEU A 195 9.36 8.97 13.06
CA LEU A 195 8.25 8.00 13.13
C LEU A 195 8.71 6.57 13.49
N ALA A 196 10.01 6.26 13.40
CA ALA A 196 10.49 4.88 13.50
C ALA A 196 10.21 4.22 14.86
N ASN A 197 10.22 5.02 15.94
CA ASN A 197 10.04 4.55 17.31
C ASN A 197 8.76 5.07 17.99
N LEU A 198 7.84 5.67 17.23
CA LEU A 198 6.56 6.12 17.78
C LEU A 198 5.53 5.00 17.76
N SER A 199 4.69 4.96 18.79
CA SER A 199 3.53 4.08 18.79
C SER A 199 2.48 4.68 17.86
N MET A 200 1.97 3.87 16.92
CA MET A 200 0.85 4.24 16.06
C MET A 200 -0.51 4.15 16.78
N GLU A 201 -0.50 3.93 18.09
CA GLU A 201 -1.71 3.95 18.93
C GLU A 201 -2.29 5.36 19.10
N TYR A 202 -1.47 6.39 18.88
CA TYR A 202 -1.87 7.80 18.80
C TYR A 202 -1.46 8.40 17.47
N ASP A 203 -2.08 9.53 17.11
CA ASP A 203 -1.73 10.29 15.90
C ASP A 203 -0.29 10.84 16.04
N PRO A 204 0.69 10.35 15.25
CA PRO A 204 2.05 10.81 15.37
C PRO A 204 2.18 12.22 14.76
N LEU A 205 2.95 13.08 15.42
CA LEU A 205 3.23 14.45 14.96
C LEU A 205 4.67 14.54 14.46
N TYR A 206 4.84 15.11 13.27
CA TYR A 206 6.16 15.41 12.72
C TYR A 206 6.61 16.81 13.17
N ASP A 207 7.81 16.90 13.73
CA ASP A 207 8.37 18.12 14.30
C ASP A 207 9.47 18.67 13.39
N SER A 208 9.19 19.78 12.71
CA SER A 208 10.14 20.43 11.80
C SER A 208 11.36 20.99 12.52
N ASP A 209 11.20 21.48 13.75
CA ASP A 209 12.29 22.10 14.51
C ASP A 209 13.27 21.05 15.02
N LYS A 210 12.79 19.84 15.35
CA LYS A 210 13.66 18.68 15.59
C LYS A 210 14.44 18.31 14.33
N GLY A 211 13.77 18.24 13.17
CA GLY A 211 14.41 17.91 11.91
C GLY A 211 15.52 18.90 11.53
N PHE A 212 15.30 20.21 11.74
CA PHE A 212 16.28 21.25 11.43
C PHE A 212 17.56 21.20 12.29
N LYS A 213 17.49 20.61 13.49
CA LYS A 213 18.65 20.46 14.39
C LYS A 213 19.55 19.28 14.04
N VAL A 214 19.06 18.34 13.24
CA VAL A 214 19.81 17.16 12.82
C VAL A 214 20.74 17.54 11.67
N MET A 215 21.95 16.98 11.66
CA MET A 215 22.88 17.16 10.56
C MET A 215 22.25 16.67 9.25
N PRO A 216 22.28 17.45 8.16
CA PRO A 216 21.82 16.98 6.86
C PRO A 216 22.67 15.81 6.35
N SER A 217 22.00 14.75 5.92
CA SER A 217 22.62 13.60 5.25
C SER A 217 22.29 13.74 3.77
N SER A 218 23.25 14.09 2.92
CA SER A 218 22.99 14.31 1.48
C SER A 218 24.05 13.67 0.61
N PHE A 219 23.63 13.06 -0.50
CA PHE A 219 24.55 12.62 -1.56
C PHE A 219 25.27 13.83 -2.15
N HIS A 220 26.47 13.65 -2.67
CA HIS A 220 27.18 14.72 -3.34
C HIS A 220 27.07 14.58 -4.86
N ASP A 221 27.40 13.40 -5.39
CA ASP A 221 27.51 13.19 -6.82
C ASP A 221 27.30 11.73 -7.23
N ILE A 222 27.03 11.52 -8.52
CA ILE A 222 26.81 10.21 -9.13
C ILE A 222 27.21 10.25 -10.61
N SER A 223 27.74 9.14 -11.14
CA SER A 223 27.95 9.01 -12.58
C SER A 223 26.71 8.52 -13.31
N ASP A 224 26.75 8.54 -14.64
CA ASP A 224 25.82 7.78 -15.47
C ASP A 224 25.89 6.28 -15.11
N VAL A 225 24.79 5.57 -15.36
CA VAL A 225 24.77 4.10 -15.22
C VAL A 225 25.25 3.49 -16.51
N GLU A 226 26.37 2.77 -16.46
CA GLU A 226 27.01 2.19 -17.63
C GLU A 226 26.83 0.67 -17.61
N PHE A 227 26.67 0.07 -18.79
CA PHE A 227 26.54 -1.37 -18.99
C PHE A 227 27.48 -1.85 -20.08
N GLN A 228 28.19 -2.95 -19.81
CA GLN A 228 28.98 -3.72 -20.76
C GLN A 228 28.54 -5.19 -20.63
N ASP A 229 27.96 -5.73 -21.69
CA ASP A 229 27.35 -7.06 -21.70
C ASP A 229 26.40 -7.29 -20.51
N ASN A 230 26.79 -8.14 -19.56
CA ASN A 230 25.97 -8.52 -18.40
C ASN A 230 26.30 -7.69 -17.15
N TRP A 231 27.34 -6.87 -17.20
CA TRP A 231 27.80 -6.06 -16.09
C TRP A 231 27.29 -4.63 -16.23
N GLY A 232 26.74 -4.09 -15.15
CA GLY A 232 26.44 -2.69 -14.98
C GLY A 232 27.30 -2.07 -13.88
N ARG A 233 27.63 -0.79 -13.99
CA ARG A 233 28.27 -0.02 -12.93
C ARG A 233 27.69 1.38 -12.81
N VAL A 234 27.78 1.93 -11.61
CA VAL A 234 27.57 3.34 -11.33
C VAL A 234 28.54 3.80 -10.26
N TRP A 235 29.24 4.90 -10.49
CA TRP A 235 30.09 5.54 -9.48
C TRP A 235 29.24 6.45 -8.60
N VAL A 236 29.48 6.42 -7.29
CA VAL A 236 28.74 7.22 -6.31
C VAL A 236 29.67 7.96 -5.35
N ASP A 237 29.31 9.20 -5.02
CA ASP A 237 29.73 9.93 -3.82
C ASP A 237 28.50 10.16 -2.94
N LEU A 238 28.32 9.29 -1.95
CA LEU A 238 27.22 9.37 -0.98
C LEU A 238 27.36 10.56 -0.02
N GLY A 239 28.49 11.26 -0.02
CA GLY A 239 28.72 12.44 0.79
C GLY A 239 28.51 12.18 2.28
N THR A 240 27.61 12.96 2.88
CA THR A 240 27.25 12.83 4.30
C THR A 240 26.11 11.86 4.55
N ALA A 241 25.66 11.12 3.53
CA ALA A 241 24.50 10.26 3.69
C ALA A 241 24.74 8.99 4.48
N ASP A 242 23.72 8.58 5.21
CA ASP A 242 23.77 7.38 6.04
C ASP A 242 23.68 6.10 5.19
N PHE A 243 24.21 5.00 5.74
CA PHE A 243 24.08 3.66 5.13
C PHE A 243 22.63 3.17 5.02
N PHE A 244 21.67 3.84 5.69
CA PHE A 244 20.24 3.62 5.48
C PHE A 244 19.84 3.76 4.01
N SER A 245 20.53 4.63 3.25
CA SER A 245 20.35 4.76 1.82
C SER A 245 20.63 3.46 1.04
N ILE A 246 21.64 2.69 1.47
CA ILE A 246 22.02 1.41 0.87
C ILE A 246 20.97 0.34 1.17
N ASP A 247 20.45 0.32 2.41
CA ASP A 247 19.37 -0.61 2.78
C ASP A 247 18.11 -0.36 1.94
N VAL A 248 17.71 0.90 1.76
CA VAL A 248 16.57 1.26 0.91
C VAL A 248 16.81 0.83 -0.54
N LEU A 249 18.02 1.03 -1.08
CA LEU A 249 18.38 0.58 -2.42
C LEU A 249 18.30 -0.95 -2.55
N LEU A 250 18.88 -1.71 -1.61
CA LEU A 250 18.87 -3.17 -1.63
C LEU A 250 17.44 -3.74 -1.54
N ASN A 251 16.60 -3.13 -0.71
CA ASN A 251 15.19 -3.50 -0.63
C ASN A 251 14.45 -3.25 -1.96
N CYS A 252 14.72 -2.12 -2.62
CA CYS A 252 14.18 -1.81 -3.94
C CYS A 252 14.65 -2.83 -4.99
N LEU A 253 15.96 -3.10 -5.04
CA LEU A 253 16.57 -4.04 -5.97
C LEU A 253 16.06 -5.47 -5.77
N THR A 254 15.73 -5.86 -4.54
CA THR A 254 15.13 -7.18 -4.25
C THR A 254 13.82 -7.38 -5.01
N VAL A 255 12.93 -6.39 -4.96
CA VAL A 255 11.65 -6.43 -5.68
C VAL A 255 11.84 -6.27 -7.19
N LEU A 256 12.76 -5.39 -7.60
CA LEU A 256 13.12 -5.22 -9.01
C LEU A 256 13.63 -6.53 -9.61
N SER A 257 14.47 -7.25 -8.84
CA SER A 257 15.04 -8.52 -9.23
C SER A 257 14.02 -9.63 -9.37
N SER A 258 13.02 -9.68 -8.49
CA SER A 258 12.02 -10.74 -8.50
C SER A 258 10.94 -10.57 -9.56
N GLU A 259 10.60 -9.32 -9.90
CA GLU A 259 9.45 -9.02 -10.76
C GLU A 259 9.84 -8.63 -12.19
N TYR A 260 10.95 -7.91 -12.37
CA TYR A 260 11.25 -7.23 -13.63
C TYR A 260 12.56 -7.69 -14.30
N LEU A 261 13.69 -7.59 -13.59
CA LEU A 261 15.03 -7.79 -14.17
C LEU A 261 15.86 -8.72 -13.28
N GLY A 262 16.20 -9.92 -13.74
CA GLY A 262 17.00 -10.85 -12.94
C GLY A 262 18.42 -10.35 -12.66
N ILE A 263 18.70 -9.99 -11.41
CA ILE A 263 20.05 -9.66 -10.91
C ILE A 263 20.66 -10.94 -10.30
N LYS A 264 21.93 -11.21 -10.61
CA LYS A 264 22.70 -12.32 -10.05
C LYS A 264 23.47 -11.90 -8.81
N GLN A 265 24.16 -10.76 -8.88
CA GLN A 265 24.83 -10.17 -7.71
C GLN A 265 24.96 -8.65 -7.81
N VAL A 266 25.06 -8.03 -6.63
CA VAL A 266 25.38 -6.61 -6.44
C VAL A 266 26.66 -6.52 -5.63
N VAL A 267 27.63 -5.75 -6.12
CA VAL A 267 28.92 -5.56 -5.44
C VAL A 267 29.15 -4.07 -5.18
N PHE A 268 29.32 -3.72 -3.91
CA PHE A 268 29.67 -2.36 -3.51
C PHE A 268 31.19 -2.23 -3.39
N GLY A 269 31.76 -1.27 -4.11
CA GLY A 269 33.19 -1.05 -4.21
C GLY A 269 33.87 -1.92 -5.27
N GLY A 270 35.19 -2.06 -5.16
CA GLY A 270 36.02 -2.81 -6.08
C GLY A 270 36.30 -2.07 -7.39
N ARG A 271 37.55 -2.15 -7.84
CA ARG A 271 38.05 -1.36 -8.98
C ARG A 271 37.71 -1.98 -10.34
N ARG A 272 37.60 -3.31 -10.41
CA ARG A 272 37.26 -4.06 -11.63
C ARG A 272 36.44 -5.30 -11.27
N MET A 273 35.44 -5.60 -12.09
CA MET A 273 34.60 -6.80 -11.95
C MET A 273 34.46 -7.52 -13.29
N GLY A 274 34.55 -8.85 -13.25
CA GLY A 274 34.38 -9.69 -14.44
C GLY A 274 35.32 -9.29 -15.58
N ASP A 275 34.74 -9.17 -16.77
CA ASP A 275 35.43 -8.83 -18.01
C ASP A 275 35.32 -7.33 -18.35
N TRP A 276 35.04 -6.48 -17.35
CA TRP A 276 34.89 -5.04 -17.55
C TRP A 276 36.20 -4.38 -17.97
N GLU A 277 36.17 -3.63 -19.07
CA GLU A 277 37.32 -2.88 -19.58
C GLU A 277 37.01 -1.38 -19.69
N ASP A 278 37.86 -0.58 -19.04
CA ASP A 278 37.75 0.87 -19.03
C ASP A 278 38.07 1.46 -20.41
N GLY A 279 37.17 2.29 -20.94
CA GLY A 279 37.30 2.91 -22.26
C GLY A 279 36.61 2.15 -23.39
N MET A 280 36.04 0.96 -23.14
CA MET A 280 35.17 0.28 -24.09
C MET A 280 33.75 0.87 -24.05
N THR A 281 33.57 2.00 -24.76
CA THR A 281 32.31 2.77 -24.79
C THR A 281 31.61 2.73 -26.15
N SER A 282 32.04 1.87 -27.06
CA SER A 282 31.42 1.75 -28.39
C SER A 282 30.11 0.94 -28.31
N PRO A 283 28.98 1.49 -28.78
CA PRO A 283 27.70 0.79 -28.82
C PRO A 283 27.72 -0.50 -29.66
N GLU A 284 28.64 -0.58 -30.64
CA GLU A 284 28.80 -1.76 -31.50
C GLU A 284 29.26 -3.00 -30.72
N PHE A 285 29.91 -2.80 -29.57
CA PHE A 285 30.33 -3.87 -28.66
C PHE A 285 29.37 -4.05 -27.48
N GLY A 286 28.12 -3.63 -27.61
CA GLY A 286 27.09 -3.86 -26.58
C GLY A 286 27.14 -2.88 -25.40
N TYR A 287 27.94 -1.82 -25.49
CA TYR A 287 27.95 -0.76 -24.49
C TYR A 287 26.61 0.00 -24.49
N LYS A 288 26.01 0.14 -23.32
CA LYS A 288 24.80 0.94 -23.11
C LYS A 288 24.98 1.83 -21.89
N SER A 289 24.33 2.98 -21.88
CA SER A 289 24.39 3.90 -20.75
C SER A 289 23.06 4.60 -20.53
N PHE A 290 22.72 4.82 -19.27
CA PHE A 290 21.61 5.66 -18.86
C PHE A 290 22.17 6.94 -18.22
N LYS A 291 21.74 8.09 -18.73
CA LYS A 291 22.19 9.39 -18.24
C LYS A 291 21.36 9.85 -17.05
N ILE A 292 22.01 10.22 -15.95
CA ILE A 292 21.36 10.67 -14.71
C ILE A 292 21.18 12.19 -14.69
#